data_AF-A0A8W8L8R6-F1
#
_entry.id   AF-A0A8W8L8R6-F1
#
_cell.length_a   1.000
_cell.length_b   1.000
_cell.length_c   1.000
_cell.angle_alpha   90.00
_cell.angle_beta   90.00
_cell.angle_gamma   90.00
#
_symmetry.space_group_name_H-M   'P 1'
#
loop_
_entity.id
_entity.type
_entity.pdbx_description
1 polymer ?
#
loop_
_entity_poly.entity_id
_entity_poly.type
_entity_poly.pdbx_seq_one_letter_code
_entity_poly.pdbx_strand_id
1 'polypeptide(L)'
;SDAEARYVFHLADKDGNYSLSLAEFQRIFFDFDRNHDKSVTSDEFLLGWMERHLGSSLEAVILFHHLDVDRNGHIEVTDIPWILAFFDRNMDGVVGQAEFVITWLKLINSPQSR
;
A
#
# COMPACT_ATOMS: atom_id res chain seq x y z
N SER A 1 7.32 7.82 -7.09
CA SER A 1 7.59 7.78 -8.54
C SER A 1 7.07 6.48 -9.18
N ASP A 2 7.05 6.36 -10.53
CA ASP A 2 6.62 5.11 -11.22
C ASP A 2 7.54 3.93 -10.86
N ALA A 3 8.86 4.16 -10.79
CA ALA A 3 9.83 3.13 -10.45
C ALA A 3 9.65 2.62 -9.01
N GLU A 4 9.39 3.52 -8.05
CA GLU A 4 9.10 3.15 -6.66
C GLU A 4 7.81 2.32 -6.57
N ALA A 5 6.75 2.71 -7.26
CA ALA A 5 5.49 1.97 -7.26
C ALA A 5 5.68 0.54 -7.81
N ARG A 6 6.45 0.38 -8.90
CA ARG A 6 6.78 -0.93 -9.45
C ARG A 6 7.65 -1.76 -8.52
N TYR A 7 8.58 -1.13 -7.81
CA TYR A 7 9.42 -1.79 -6.82
C TYR A 7 8.60 -2.32 -5.64
N VAL A 8 7.70 -1.50 -5.09
CA VAL A 8 6.75 -1.93 -4.03
C VAL A 8 5.88 -3.07 -4.51
N PHE A 9 5.34 -2.97 -5.73
CA PHE A 9 4.56 -4.05 -6.33
C PHE A 9 5.34 -5.37 -6.38
N HIS A 10 6.59 -5.32 -6.85
CA HIS A 10 7.43 -6.51 -6.96
C HIS A 10 7.83 -7.10 -5.61
N LEU A 11 7.94 -6.27 -4.56
CA LEU A 11 8.15 -6.77 -3.21
C LEU A 11 6.94 -7.54 -2.67
N ALA A 12 5.74 -7.11 -3.05
CA ALA A 12 4.47 -7.71 -2.64
C ALA A 12 4.12 -8.97 -3.44
N ASP A 13 4.38 -8.98 -4.75
CA ASP A 13 4.16 -10.10 -5.68
C ASP A 13 5.16 -11.24 -5.42
N LYS A 14 4.78 -12.19 -4.55
CA LYS A 14 5.69 -13.24 -4.06
C LYS A 14 5.75 -14.43 -5.00
N ASP A 15 4.64 -14.74 -5.64
CA ASP A 15 4.60 -15.85 -6.59
C ASP A 15 5.06 -15.43 -8.00
N GLY A 16 5.20 -14.13 -8.26
CA GLY A 16 5.71 -13.58 -9.51
C GLY A 16 4.71 -13.65 -10.66
N ASN A 17 3.41 -13.71 -10.34
CA ASN A 17 2.34 -13.82 -11.32
C ASN A 17 1.90 -12.46 -11.90
N TYR A 18 2.55 -11.35 -11.49
CA TYR A 18 2.23 -9.97 -11.89
C TYR A 18 0.85 -9.46 -11.44
N SER A 19 0.28 -10.08 -10.42
CA SER A 19 -0.99 -9.72 -9.80
C SER A 19 -0.87 -9.89 -8.28
N LEU A 20 -1.42 -8.97 -7.50
CA LEU A 20 -1.46 -9.10 -6.05
C LEU A 20 -2.79 -9.75 -5.65
N SER A 21 -2.69 -10.95 -5.10
CA SER A 21 -3.80 -11.58 -4.41
C SER A 21 -4.07 -10.93 -3.04
N LEU A 22 -5.24 -11.20 -2.45
CA LEU A 22 -5.55 -10.77 -1.08
C LEU A 22 -4.45 -11.17 -0.09
N ALA A 23 -3.92 -12.38 -0.20
CA ALA A 23 -2.90 -12.90 0.71
C ALA A 23 -1.55 -12.18 0.55
N GLU A 24 -1.14 -11.89 -0.69
CA GLU A 24 0.10 -11.15 -0.97
C GLU A 24 0.00 -9.69 -0.53
N PHE A 25 -1.17 -9.10 -0.77
CA PHE A 25 -1.48 -7.76 -0.30
C PHE A 25 -1.42 -7.71 1.24
N GLN A 26 -2.14 -8.59 1.94
CA GLN A 26 -2.07 -8.68 3.42
C GLN A 26 -0.63 -8.84 3.93
N ARG A 27 0.15 -9.70 3.29
CA ARG A 27 1.53 -9.96 3.69
C ARG A 27 2.40 -8.70 3.64
N ILE A 28 2.30 -7.89 2.58
CA ILE A 28 3.12 -6.67 2.51
C ILE A 28 2.73 -5.66 3.59
N PHE A 29 1.46 -5.58 4.01
CA PHE A 29 1.08 -4.75 5.16
C PHE A 29 1.69 -5.26 6.46
N PHE A 30 1.66 -6.57 6.70
CA PHE A 30 2.33 -7.16 7.86
C PHE A 30 3.87 -7.02 7.83
N ASP A 31 4.49 -6.76 6.66
CA ASP A 31 5.92 -6.43 6.61
C ASP A 31 6.23 -5.03 7.19
N PHE A 32 5.23 -4.15 7.33
CA PHE A 32 5.34 -2.85 8.01
C PHE A 32 4.96 -2.93 9.50
N ASP A 33 4.13 -3.90 9.91
CA ASP A 33 3.79 -4.19 11.30
C ASP A 33 5.03 -4.69 12.06
N ARG A 34 5.66 -3.82 12.85
CA ARG A 34 6.95 -4.12 13.51
C ARG A 34 6.77 -4.78 14.86
N ASN A 35 5.74 -4.38 15.58
CA ASN A 35 5.46 -4.91 16.90
C ASN A 35 4.64 -6.23 16.85
N HIS A 36 4.16 -6.61 15.66
CA HIS A 36 3.36 -7.80 15.36
C HIS A 36 2.01 -7.83 16.08
N ASP A 37 1.41 -6.67 16.30
CA ASP A 37 0.07 -6.52 16.91
C ASP A 37 -1.07 -6.63 15.89
N LYS A 38 -0.74 -6.85 14.61
CA LYS A 38 -1.64 -6.96 13.44
C LYS A 38 -2.28 -5.64 13.02
N SER A 39 -1.71 -4.52 13.46
CA SER A 39 -2.18 -3.17 13.22
C SER A 39 -0.99 -2.34 12.77
N VAL A 40 -1.02 -1.77 11.57
CA VAL A 40 0.09 -0.90 11.12
C VAL A 40 -0.24 0.53 11.52
N THR A 41 0.55 1.09 12.44
CA THR A 41 0.46 2.51 12.80
C THR A 41 1.14 3.40 11.74
N SER A 42 0.82 4.70 11.74
CA SER A 42 1.47 5.67 10.86
C SER A 42 2.98 5.73 11.06
N ASP A 43 3.45 5.60 12.30
CA ASP A 43 4.87 5.58 12.65
C ASP A 43 5.57 4.33 12.12
N GLU A 44 4.96 3.15 12.27
CA GLU A 44 5.50 1.90 11.73
C GLU A 44 5.55 1.91 10.21
N PHE A 45 4.49 2.40 9.57
CA PHE A 45 4.44 2.58 8.12
C PHE A 45 5.55 3.52 7.66
N LEU A 46 5.69 4.70 8.28
CA LEU A 46 6.71 5.70 7.94
C LEU A 46 8.13 5.17 8.16
N LEU A 47 8.39 4.48 9.27
CA LEU A 47 9.70 3.89 9.56
C LEU A 47 10.04 2.83 8.52
N GLY A 48 9.14 1.87 8.28
CA GLY A 48 9.34 0.81 7.30
C GLY A 48 9.49 1.36 5.88
N TRP A 49 8.83 2.48 5.58
CA TRP A 49 8.91 3.19 4.31
C TRP A 49 10.29 3.80 4.07
N MET A 50 10.79 4.52 5.07
CA MET A 50 12.08 5.21 5.01
C MET A 50 13.24 4.22 4.95
N GLU A 51 13.19 3.15 5.74
CA GLU A 51 14.24 2.11 5.77
C GLU A 51 14.37 1.34 4.45
N ARG A 52 13.24 1.17 3.74
CA ARG A 52 13.21 0.52 2.42
C ARG A 52 13.47 1.49 1.27
N HIS A 53 13.71 2.77 1.57
CA HIS A 53 13.95 3.83 0.61
C HIS A 53 12.87 3.94 -0.48
N LEU A 54 11.60 3.78 -0.08
CA LEU A 54 10.47 3.69 -1.02
C LEU A 54 9.96 5.05 -1.52
N GLY A 55 10.50 6.15 -1.02
CA GLY A 55 10.12 7.51 -1.40
C GLY A 55 10.34 8.50 -0.26
N SER A 56 9.67 9.65 -0.35
CA SER A 56 9.69 10.67 0.71
C SER A 56 8.77 10.32 1.89
N SER A 57 9.02 10.94 3.04
CA SER A 57 8.16 10.81 4.23
C SER A 57 6.76 11.38 3.99
N LEU A 58 6.64 12.43 3.19
CA LEU A 58 5.35 13.02 2.82
C LEU A 58 4.49 12.01 2.04
N GLU A 59 5.07 11.34 1.04
CA GLU A 59 4.37 10.30 0.27
C GLU A 59 3.89 9.17 1.18
N ALA A 60 4.71 8.73 2.14
CA ALA A 60 4.32 7.71 3.12
C ALA A 60 3.07 8.12 3.92
N VAL A 61 3.05 9.35 4.45
CA VAL A 61 1.91 9.85 5.23
C VAL A 61 0.65 9.98 4.38
N ILE A 62 0.76 10.47 3.15
CA ILE A 62 -0.39 10.58 2.23
C ILE A 62 -0.97 9.20 1.92
N LEU A 63 -0.10 8.22 1.64
CA LEU A 63 -0.52 6.85 1.37
C LEU A 63 -1.18 6.23 2.58
N PHE A 64 -0.56 6.34 3.76
CA PHE A 64 -1.13 5.84 5.00
C PHE A 64 -2.57 6.34 5.21
N HIS A 65 -2.81 7.64 5.06
CA HIS A 65 -4.14 8.22 5.21
C HIS A 65 -5.19 7.74 4.19
N HIS A 66 -4.77 7.24 3.03
CA HIS A 66 -5.69 6.64 2.06
C HIS A 66 -5.91 5.15 2.30
N LEU A 67 -4.97 4.49 2.98
CA LEU A 67 -5.04 3.07 3.31
C LEU A 67 -5.76 2.83 4.65
N ASP A 68 -5.71 3.79 5.57
CA ASP A 68 -6.53 3.85 6.80
C ASP A 68 -7.97 4.25 6.43
N VAL A 69 -8.77 3.25 6.04
CA VAL A 69 -10.09 3.44 5.42
C VAL A 69 -11.10 3.97 6.43
N ASP A 70 -11.09 3.43 7.65
CA ASP A 70 -12.00 3.86 8.72
C ASP A 70 -11.48 5.08 9.50
N ARG A 71 -10.23 5.51 9.24
CA ARG A 71 -9.55 6.67 9.83
C ARG A 71 -9.36 6.56 11.33
N ASN A 72 -9.16 5.33 11.82
CA ASN A 72 -8.91 5.08 13.23
C ASN A 72 -7.43 5.30 13.61
N GLY A 73 -6.55 5.58 12.64
CA GLY A 73 -5.12 5.77 12.83
C GLY A 73 -4.29 4.49 12.65
N HIS A 74 -4.91 3.42 12.17
CA HIS A 74 -4.34 2.10 12.01
C HIS A 74 -4.79 1.47 10.69
N ILE A 75 -3.88 0.77 10.01
CA ILE A 75 -4.25 -0.08 8.88
C ILE A 75 -4.35 -1.51 9.39
N GLU A 76 -5.55 -2.06 9.37
CA GLU A 76 -5.88 -3.37 9.90
C GLU A 76 -6.41 -4.31 8.81
N VAL A 77 -6.57 -5.59 9.17
CA VAL A 77 -7.11 -6.61 8.24
C VAL A 77 -8.49 -6.24 7.71
N THR A 78 -9.26 -5.47 8.46
CA THR A 78 -10.60 -4.97 8.09
C THR A 78 -10.56 -3.93 6.97
N ASP A 79 -9.45 -3.20 6.81
CA ASP A 79 -9.28 -2.20 5.75
C ASP A 79 -8.90 -2.86 4.42
N ILE A 80 -8.21 -4.01 4.47
CA ILE A 80 -7.62 -4.66 3.31
C ILE A 80 -8.62 -4.90 2.15
N PRO A 81 -9.84 -5.42 2.36
CA PRO A 81 -10.79 -5.61 1.26
C PRO A 81 -11.16 -4.31 0.54
N TRP A 82 -11.26 -3.21 1.28
CA TRP A 82 -11.56 -1.88 0.74
C TRP A 82 -10.38 -1.30 -0.01
N ILE A 83 -9.17 -1.48 0.53
CA ILE A 83 -7.93 -1.08 -0.14
C ILE A 83 -7.80 -1.84 -1.46
N LEU A 84 -7.99 -3.16 -1.45
CA LEU A 84 -7.94 -3.96 -2.68
C LEU A 84 -8.96 -3.50 -3.70
N ALA A 85 -10.22 -3.29 -3.30
CA ALA A 85 -11.24 -2.77 -4.20
C ALA A 85 -10.93 -1.37 -4.75
N PHE A 86 -10.15 -0.56 -4.01
CA PHE A 86 -9.69 0.74 -4.50
C PHE A 86 -8.59 0.61 -5.57
N PHE A 87 -7.72 -0.39 -5.45
CA PHE A 87 -6.64 -0.65 -6.39
C PHE A 87 -7.07 -1.53 -7.59
N ASP A 88 -7.98 -2.48 -7.39
CA ASP A 88 -8.58 -3.36 -8.40
C ASP A 88 -9.62 -2.57 -9.20
N ARG A 89 -9.19 -2.01 -10.33
CA ARG A 89 -10.01 -1.07 -11.11
C ARG A 89 -10.90 -1.77 -12.11
N ASN A 90 -10.50 -2.96 -12.56
CA ASN A 90 -11.28 -3.77 -13.49
C ASN A 90 -12.23 -4.75 -12.78
N MET A 91 -12.14 -4.85 -11.45
CA MET A 91 -12.94 -5.72 -10.57
C MET A 91 -12.77 -7.21 -10.91
N ASP A 92 -11.56 -7.63 -11.27
CA ASP A 92 -11.25 -9.03 -11.54
C ASP A 92 -10.83 -9.81 -10.28
N GLY A 93 -10.77 -9.14 -9.13
CA GLY A 93 -10.48 -9.71 -7.81
C GLY A 93 -9.00 -9.77 -7.47
N VAL A 94 -8.12 -9.25 -8.34
CA VAL A 94 -6.68 -9.08 -8.07
C VAL A 94 -6.25 -7.66 -8.43
N VAL A 95 -5.06 -7.26 -7.96
CA VAL A 95 -4.48 -5.96 -8.35
C VAL A 95 -3.32 -6.21 -9.30
N GLY A 96 -3.50 -5.88 -10.58
CA GLY A 96 -2.41 -5.94 -11.55
C GLY A 96 -1.38 -4.82 -11.34
N GLN A 97 -0.15 -5.01 -11.82
CA GLN A 97 0.92 -4.00 -11.70
C GLN A 97 0.51 -2.63 -12.25
N ALA A 98 -0.15 -2.59 -13.40
CA ALA A 98 -0.59 -1.34 -14.00
C ALA A 98 -1.62 -0.62 -13.13
N GLU A 99 -2.54 -1.35 -12.50
CA GLU A 99 -3.55 -0.79 -11.61
C GLU A 99 -2.91 -0.23 -10.35
N PHE A 100 -1.99 -1.00 -9.75
CA PHE A 100 -1.19 -0.57 -8.62
C PHE A 100 -0.47 0.74 -8.91
N VAL A 101 0.31 0.79 -9.98
CA VAL A 101 1.14 1.95 -10.35
C VAL A 101 0.27 3.17 -10.69
N ILE A 102 -0.82 2.99 -11.44
CA ILE A 102 -1.69 4.13 -11.81
C ILE A 102 -2.36 4.71 -10.56
N THR A 103 -2.90 3.86 -9.70
CA THR A 103 -3.58 4.30 -8.48
C THR A 103 -2.58 4.94 -7.51
N TRP A 104 -1.39 4.35 -7.36
CA TRP A 104 -0.28 4.92 -6.62
C TRP A 104 0.06 6.35 -7.06
N LEU A 105 0.33 6.53 -8.37
CA LEU A 105 0.70 7.81 -8.92
C LEU A 105 -0.41 8.84 -8.76
N LYS A 106 -1.68 8.43 -8.81
CA LYS A 106 -2.81 9.32 -8.53
C LYS A 106 -2.83 9.80 -7.08
N LEU A 107 -2.55 8.92 -6.12
CA LEU A 107 -2.53 9.28 -4.69
C LEU A 107 -1.46 10.33 -4.40
N ILE A 108 -0.22 10.06 -4.80
CA ILE A 108 0.91 10.96 -4.48
C ILE A 108 0.85 12.30 -5.24
N ASN A 109 0.25 12.33 -6.44
CA ASN A 109 0.10 13.55 -7.24
C ASN A 109 -1.24 14.27 -7.05
N SER A 110 -2.15 13.75 -6.22
CA SER A 110 -3.46 14.36 -5.98
C SER A 110 -3.29 15.76 -5.39
N PRO A 111 -4.00 16.80 -5.82
CA PRO A 111 -3.83 18.16 -5.28
C PRO A 111 -4.12 18.30 -3.77
N GLN A 112 -4.69 17.28 -3.12
CA GLN A 112 -4.79 17.18 -1.66
C GLN A 112 -3.47 16.77 -0.97
N SER A 113 -2.43 16.42 -1.73
CA SER A 113 -1.09 16.05 -1.26
C SER A 113 -0.08 17.20 -1.20
N ARG A 114 -0.48 18.43 -1.59
CA ARG A 114 0.38 19.63 -1.64
C ARG A 114 0.00 20.68 -0.61
#